data_AF-A0A934R3L8-F1
#
_entry.id   AF-A0A934R3L8-F1
#
_cell.length_a   1.000
_cell.length_b   1.000
_cell.length_c   1.000
_cell.angle_alpha   90.00
_cell.angle_beta   90.00
_cell.angle_gamma   90.00
#
_symmetry.space_group_name_H-M   'P 1'
#
loop_
_entity.id
_entity.type
_entity.pdbx_description
1 polymer ?
#
loop_
_entity_poly.entity_id
_entity_poly.type
_entity_poly.pdbx_seq_one_letter_code
_entity_poly.pdbx_strand_id
1 'polypeptide(L)'
;MAKNYQITLGELDLGQLLGGLEARMESWERTAEYLRDGCIPDNGDFLIEECSDVEEAEKVAEHFRSIIDNISKQMEAQNGAS
;
A
#
# COMPACT_ATOMS: atom_id res chain seq x y z
N MET A 1 14.24 4.06 -19.98
CA MET A 1 13.67 5.03 -19.01
C MET A 1 12.24 4.62 -18.75
N ALA A 2 11.83 4.50 -17.49
CA ALA A 2 10.42 4.29 -17.17
C ALA A 2 9.64 5.56 -17.54
N LYS A 3 8.39 5.40 -18.01
CA LYS A 3 7.50 6.53 -18.28
C LYS A 3 6.85 6.95 -16.97
N ASN A 4 6.89 8.25 -16.67
CA ASN A 4 6.18 8.82 -15.53
C ASN A 4 4.87 9.44 -16.02
N TYR A 5 3.80 9.29 -15.23
CA TYR A 5 2.50 9.89 -15.49
C TYR A 5 2.12 10.81 -14.33
N GLN A 6 1.51 11.95 -14.65
CA GLN A 6 0.92 12.85 -13.66
C GLN A 6 -0.58 12.61 -13.64
N ILE A 7 -1.13 12.38 -12.44
CA ILE A 7 -2.56 12.22 -12.21
C ILE A 7 -3.03 13.42 -11.38
N THR A 8 -4.20 13.96 -11.73
CA THR A 8 -4.87 15.02 -10.97
C THR A 8 -6.19 14.47 -10.46
N LEU A 9 -6.41 14.52 -9.15
CA LEU A 9 -7.60 14.04 -8.47
C LEU A 9 -8.11 15.11 -7.51
N GLY A 10 -9.42 15.10 -7.22
CA GLY A 10 -9.96 15.87 -6.11
C GLY A 10 -9.47 15.31 -4.77
N GLU A 11 -9.43 16.15 -3.74
CA GLU A 11 -8.95 15.76 -2.40
C GLU A 11 -9.67 14.51 -1.85
N LEU A 12 -10.99 14.43 -2.01
CA LEU A 12 -11.77 13.28 -1.54
C LEU A 12 -11.40 11.98 -2.29
N ASP A 13 -11.31 12.04 -3.62
CA ASP A 13 -10.95 10.90 -4.45
C ASP A 13 -9.53 10.41 -4.16
N LEU A 14 -8.62 11.36 -3.91
CA LEU A 14 -7.24 11.08 -3.53
C LEU A 14 -7.16 10.40 -2.16
N GLY A 15 -7.95 10.86 -1.18
CA GLY A 15 -8.06 10.21 0.13
C GLY A 15 -8.61 8.79 0.03
N GLN A 16 -9.62 8.55 -0.81
CA GLN A 16 -10.13 7.19 -1.07
C GLN A 16 -9.09 6.29 -1.73
N LEU A 17 -8.34 6.81 -2.70
CA LEU A 17 -7.25 6.07 -3.34
C LEU A 17 -6.17 5.67 -2.34
N LEU A 18 -5.72 6.61 -1.50
CA LEU A 18 -4.71 6.34 -0.47
C LEU A 18 -5.18 5.30 0.54
N GLY A 19 -6.39 5.47 1.10
CA GLY A 19 -6.94 4.49 2.05
C GLY A 19 -7.08 3.09 1.44
N GLY A 20 -7.44 2.99 0.16
CA GLY A 20 -7.45 1.72 -0.56
C GLY A 20 -6.05 1.11 -0.71
N LEU A 21 -5.04 1.91 -1.05
CA LEU A 21 -3.65 1.46 -1.17
C LEU A 21 -3.08 1.01 0.18
N GLU A 22 -3.36 1.74 1.26
CA GLU A 22 -2.97 1.39 2.64
C GLU A 22 -3.61 0.05 3.05
N ALA A 23 -4.91 -0.12 2.82
CA ALA A 23 -5.60 -1.39 3.13
C ALA A 23 -4.99 -2.57 2.35
N ARG A 24 -4.59 -2.37 1.09
CA ARG A 24 -3.87 -3.41 0.32
C ARG A 24 -2.49 -3.68 0.91
N MET A 25 -1.71 -2.64 1.22
CA MET A 25 -0.39 -2.76 1.84
C MET A 25 -0.46 -3.58 3.12
N GLU A 26 -1.37 -3.23 4.03
CA GLU A 26 -1.57 -3.93 5.29
C GLU A 26 -1.96 -5.41 5.10
N SER A 27 -2.80 -5.72 4.10
CA SER A 27 -3.17 -7.10 3.77
C SER A 27 -1.95 -7.95 3.41
N TRP A 28 -1.02 -7.37 2.63
CA TRP A 28 0.23 -8.02 2.25
C TRP A 28 1.21 -8.15 3.41
N GLU A 29 1.33 -7.13 4.27
CA GLU A 29 2.16 -7.21 5.49
C GLU A 29 1.67 -8.32 6.43
N ARG A 30 0.36 -8.38 6.67
CA ARG A 30 -0.23 -9.43 7.50
C ARG A 30 -0.09 -10.81 6.86
N THR A 31 -0.15 -10.91 5.53
CA THR A 31 0.13 -12.15 4.79
C THR A 31 1.57 -12.60 5.03
N ALA A 32 2.54 -11.71 4.94
CA ALA A 32 3.95 -12.02 5.23
C ALA A 32 4.15 -12.45 6.70
N GLU A 33 3.52 -11.76 7.65
CA GLU A 33 3.52 -12.13 9.07
C GLU A 33 2.94 -13.53 9.30
N TYR A 34 1.78 -13.83 8.72
CA TYR A 34 1.17 -15.15 8.80
C TYR A 34 2.05 -16.24 8.22
N LEU A 35 2.66 -16.01 7.05
CA LEU A 35 3.55 -17.00 6.43
C LEU A 35 4.83 -17.23 7.25
N ARG A 36 5.27 -16.24 8.03
CA ARG A 36 6.44 -16.35 8.92
C ARG A 36 6.13 -17.08 10.22
N ASP A 37 5.04 -16.72 10.87
CA ASP A 37 4.77 -17.10 12.26
C ASP A 37 3.61 -18.10 12.41
N GLY A 38 2.80 -18.29 11.36
CA GLY A 38 1.61 -19.15 11.34
C GLY A 38 0.42 -18.60 12.13
N CYS A 39 0.54 -17.41 12.71
CA CYS A 39 -0.47 -16.79 13.55
C CYS A 39 -1.46 -15.97 12.73
N ILE A 40 -2.75 -16.19 12.96
CA ILE A 40 -3.82 -15.32 12.45
C ILE A 40 -4.07 -14.24 13.49
N PRO A 41 -4.09 -12.94 13.13
CA PRO A 41 -4.38 -11.89 14.09
C PRO A 41 -5.81 -12.03 14.67
N ASP A 42 -5.95 -11.80 15.98
CA ASP A 42 -7.19 -12.00 16.76
C ASP A 42 -8.35 -11.06 16.37
N ASN A 43 -8.12 -10.11 15.47
CA ASN A 43 -9.06 -9.04 15.11
C ASN A 43 -10.09 -9.43 14.04
N GLY A 44 -10.22 -10.71 13.71
CA GLY A 44 -11.44 -11.29 13.13
C GLY A 44 -11.66 -11.14 11.63
N ASP A 45 -10.92 -10.29 10.92
CA ASP A 45 -10.99 -10.16 9.46
C ASP A 45 -9.57 -10.26 8.86
N PHE A 46 -9.10 -11.49 8.70
CA PHE A 46 -7.83 -11.78 8.06
C PHE A 46 -8.04 -12.64 6.81
N LEU A 47 -7.79 -12.05 5.64
CA LEU A 47 -7.72 -12.76 4.38
C LEU A 47 -6.25 -12.79 3.96
N ILE A 48 -5.74 -14.01 3.76
CA ILE A 48 -4.39 -14.24 3.25
C ILE A 48 -4.41 -13.99 1.74
N GLU A 49 -3.46 -13.20 1.26
CA GLU A 49 -3.28 -12.97 -0.18
C GLU A 49 -2.61 -14.19 -0.84
N GLU A 50 -2.94 -14.44 -2.11
CA GLU A 50 -2.34 -15.52 -2.87
C GLU A 50 -0.92 -15.16 -3.30
N CYS A 51 0.07 -15.87 -2.75
CA CYS A 51 1.48 -15.75 -3.08
C CYS A 51 2.27 -17.03 -2.75
N SER A 52 3.50 -17.09 -3.25
CA SER A 52 4.36 -18.27 -3.19
C SER A 52 5.13 -18.37 -1.87
N ASP A 53 5.53 -17.24 -1.30
CA ASP A 53 6.35 -17.18 -0.10
C ASP A 53 6.28 -15.79 0.61
N VAL A 54 6.93 -15.71 1.77
CA VAL A 54 7.01 -14.50 2.60
C VAL A 54 7.66 -13.34 1.84
N GLU A 55 8.68 -13.62 1.02
CA GLU A 55 9.46 -12.59 0.33
C GLU A 55 8.62 -11.93 -0.78
N GLU A 56 7.79 -12.70 -1.48
CA GLU A 56 6.81 -12.16 -2.43
C GLU A 56 5.83 -11.22 -1.73
N ALA A 57 5.26 -11.63 -0.59
CA ALA A 57 4.34 -10.80 0.17
C ALA A 57 4.99 -9.49 0.66
N GLU A 58 6.20 -9.56 1.21
CA GLU A 58 6.97 -8.39 1.66
C GLU A 58 7.27 -7.42 0.51
N LYS A 59 7.68 -7.93 -0.66
CA LYS A 59 7.95 -7.09 -1.84
C LYS A 59 6.71 -6.38 -2.34
N VAL A 60 5.55 -7.03 -2.32
CA VAL A 60 4.31 -6.40 -2.75
C VAL A 60 3.89 -5.32 -1.76
N ALA A 61 3.99 -5.56 -0.46
CA ALA A 61 3.76 -4.54 0.56
C ALA A 61 4.71 -3.34 0.40
N GLU A 62 6.00 -3.59 0.19
CA GLU A 62 7.00 -2.53 -0.06
C GLU A 62 6.66 -1.72 -1.33
N HIS A 63 6.16 -2.38 -2.37
CA HIS A 63 5.74 -1.70 -3.58
C HIS A 63 4.55 -0.76 -3.33
N PHE A 64 3.54 -1.20 -2.60
CA PHE A 64 2.43 -0.33 -2.20
C PHE A 64 2.91 0.85 -1.35
N ARG A 65 3.81 0.61 -0.39
CA ARG A 65 4.43 1.67 0.41
C ARG A 65 5.14 2.71 -0.46
N SER A 66 5.89 2.25 -1.46
CA SER A 66 6.55 3.14 -2.41
C SER A 66 5.56 3.99 -3.22
N ILE A 67 4.42 3.41 -3.64
CA ILE A 67 3.35 4.15 -4.34
C ILE A 67 2.76 5.22 -3.41
N ILE A 68 2.39 4.85 -2.19
CA ILE A 68 1.83 5.75 -1.18
C ILE A 68 2.80 6.91 -0.92
N ASP A 69 4.09 6.62 -0.67
CA ASP A 69 5.12 7.63 -0.45
C ASP A 69 5.26 8.61 -1.62
N ASN A 70 5.19 8.11 -2.86
CA ASN A 70 5.28 8.95 -4.05
C ASN A 70 4.06 9.89 -4.17
N ILE A 71 2.86 9.39 -3.89
CA ILE A 71 1.63 10.18 -3.90
C ILE A 71 1.66 11.22 -2.77
N SER A 72 2.04 10.84 -1.56
CA SER A 72 2.16 11.76 -0.40
C SER A 72 3.15 12.88 -0.67
N LYS A 73 4.32 12.59 -1.26
CA LYS A 73 5.29 13.62 -1.69
C LYS A 73 4.73 14.55 -2.75
N GLN A 74 3.94 14.03 -3.68
CA GLN A 74 3.27 14.85 -4.70
C GLN A 74 2.26 15.81 -4.05
N MET A 75 1.49 15.35 -3.05
CA MET A 75 0.57 16.19 -2.28
C MET A 75 1.30 17.29 -1.52
N GLU A 76 2.36 16.95 -0.80
CA GLU A 76 3.17 17.92 -0.05
C GLU A 76 3.73 19.02 -0.98
N ALA A 77 4.27 18.63 -2.13
CA ALA A 77 4.78 19.57 -3.12
C ALA A 77 3.70 20.50 -3.69
N GLN A 78 2.47 20.03 -3.82
CA GLN A 78 1.33 20.81 -4.31
C GLN A 78 0.74 21.72 -3.22
N ASN A 79 0.69 21.26 -1.97
CA ASN A 79 0.20 22.04 -0.83
C ASN A 79 1.19 23.16 -0.45
N GLY A 80 2.50 22.88 -0.52
CA GLY A 80 3.56 23.85 -0.25
C GLY A 80 3.79 24.88 -1.37
N ALA A 81 3.08 24.77 -2.49
CA ALA A 81 3.10 25.72 -3.59
C ALA A 81 2.04 26.85 -3.45
N SER A 82 1.45 26.99 -2.26
CA SER A 82 0.44 28.02 -1.94
C SER A 82 1.07 29.37 -1.55
#